data_AF-A0AAE9EBM9-F1
#
_entry.id   AF-A0AAE9EBM9-F1
#
_cell.length_a   1.000
_cell.length_b   1.000
_cell.length_c   1.000
_cell.angle_alpha   90.00
_cell.angle_beta   90.00
_cell.angle_gamma   90.00
#
_symmetry.space_group_name_H-M   'P 1'
#
loop_
_entity.id
_entity.type
_entity.pdbx_description
1 polymer ?
#
loop_
_entity_poly.entity_id
_entity_poly.type
_entity_poly.pdbx_seq_one_letter_code
_entity_poly.pdbx_strand_id
1 'polypeptide(L)'
;MGRVFKKKGGAKREAEDEKKEEFVIKKKAKKEKSPEPEPEPESESDDDVEDVSDEEVEDEDEDEEEQNIMDFDFEGSAPCDDDRDGIVNMLTQTFLRTDIDMKAMAESIISKAPHGLVLTQAYDDEQTEEDFMVYGLCTTLALNENKENSPKFIKDIFTYLLNRAKKGAPTEIYKKIEEIQEAGDGKTGLFVNERLLNFPTIVVPQLFESIKTDVDKFETKYKTIVYIQKLRIAEGEESNAGSSSSEAPPKKKGKMGKAEKKRAAAAALANAEIEFDNPEDRILFQLKEGKEVHFDFPVHMDVEPGSKFHTIEKEGKKYNPFRRLVIMDEKRFDAFLKKGCDSIVV
;
A
#
# COMPACT_ATOMS: atom_id res chain seq x y z
N MET A 1 -22.81 -16.88 3.81
CA MET A 1 -23.57 -16.39 2.64
C MET A 1 -23.41 -14.87 2.61
N GLY A 2 -22.43 -14.36 1.86
CA GLY A 2 -22.11 -12.92 1.85
C GLY A 2 -23.18 -12.11 1.10
N ARG A 3 -23.63 -11.00 1.69
CA ARG A 3 -24.57 -10.07 1.04
C ARG A 3 -23.84 -9.19 0.03
N VAL A 4 -24.56 -8.84 -1.02
CA VAL A 4 -24.09 -8.09 -2.18
C VAL A 4 -23.89 -6.62 -1.81
N PHE A 5 -22.65 -6.16 -1.93
CA PHE A 5 -22.21 -4.77 -1.83
C PHE A 5 -22.97 -3.88 -2.83
N LYS A 6 -23.33 -2.65 -2.43
CA LYS A 6 -23.94 -1.65 -3.31
C LYS A 6 -23.13 -0.35 -3.29
N LYS A 7 -22.66 0.10 -4.46
CA LYS A 7 -22.13 1.45 -4.67
C LYS A 7 -23.26 2.46 -4.43
N LYS A 8 -23.21 3.25 -3.35
CA LYS A 8 -24.13 4.39 -3.16
C LYS A 8 -23.70 5.57 -4.03
N GLY A 9 -24.67 6.18 -4.71
CA GLY A 9 -24.48 7.46 -5.39
C GLY A 9 -24.38 8.60 -4.38
N GLY A 10 -23.44 9.52 -4.61
CA GLY A 10 -23.02 10.53 -3.64
C GLY A 10 -24.17 11.30 -2.99
N ALA A 11 -24.19 11.27 -1.66
CA ALA A 11 -24.81 12.28 -0.83
C ALA A 11 -23.67 13.09 -0.20
N LYS A 12 -23.69 14.41 -0.40
CA LYS A 12 -22.80 15.34 0.31
C LYS A 12 -23.03 15.16 1.81
N ARG A 13 -21.96 14.90 2.57
CA ARG A 13 -21.95 15.16 4.01
C ARG A 13 -21.93 16.68 4.17
N GLU A 14 -23.01 17.27 4.68
CA GLU A 14 -23.06 18.70 4.98
C GLU A 14 -22.36 18.95 6.32
N ALA A 15 -21.39 19.87 6.33
CA ALA A 15 -20.71 20.32 7.54
C ALA A 15 -21.57 21.38 8.25
N GLU A 16 -21.85 21.18 9.54
CA GLU A 16 -22.47 22.20 10.39
C GLU A 16 -21.39 23.18 10.90
N ASP A 17 -21.61 24.47 10.65
CA ASP A 17 -20.79 25.59 11.13
C ASP A 17 -20.97 25.78 12.65
N GLU A 18 -19.94 25.51 13.45
CA GLU A 18 -19.85 26.01 14.83
C GLU A 18 -18.96 27.26 14.96
N LYS A 19 -19.51 28.25 15.67
CA LYS A 19 -18.97 29.59 15.88
C LYS A 19 -17.69 29.59 16.70
N LYS A 20 -16.70 30.34 16.23
CA LYS A 20 -15.44 30.68 16.93
C LYS A 20 -15.71 31.63 18.10
N GLU A 21 -15.33 31.23 19.32
CA GLU A 21 -14.98 32.18 20.39
C GLU A 21 -13.46 32.16 20.62
N GLU A 22 -12.87 33.35 20.55
CA GLU A 22 -11.43 33.62 20.68
C GLU A 22 -10.98 33.57 22.15
N PHE A 23 -10.02 32.70 22.48
CA PHE A 23 -9.29 32.77 23.75
C PHE A 23 -8.03 33.64 23.61
N VAL A 24 -8.02 34.79 24.29
CA VAL A 24 -6.86 35.70 24.39
C VAL A 24 -6.00 35.34 25.60
N ILE A 25 -4.75 34.96 25.35
CA ILE A 25 -3.71 34.75 26.37
C ILE A 25 -3.09 36.11 26.79
N LYS A 26 -3.03 36.40 28.10
CA LYS A 26 -2.09 37.38 28.67
C LYS A 26 -1.33 36.81 29.87
N LYS A 27 -0.01 37.04 29.87
CA LYS A 27 1.01 36.58 30.83
C LYS A 27 1.42 37.72 31.79
N LYS A 28 1.95 37.32 32.98
CA LYS A 28 2.87 38.01 33.94
C LYS A 28 2.25 38.98 34.97
N ALA A 29 2.68 39.11 36.25
CA ALA A 29 3.81 38.56 37.03
C ALA A 29 3.66 38.79 38.59
N LYS A 30 4.41 37.96 39.36
CA LYS A 30 4.92 37.98 40.77
C LYS A 30 4.78 39.22 41.69
N LYS A 31 4.54 38.99 43.02
CA LYS A 31 5.48 39.29 44.16
C LYS A 31 5.09 38.65 45.52
N GLU A 32 6.09 38.50 46.40
CA GLU A 32 6.30 37.69 47.63
C GLU A 32 5.56 38.07 48.94
N LYS A 33 5.36 37.09 49.87
CA LYS A 33 5.94 37.03 51.26
C LYS A 33 5.42 35.82 52.09
N SER A 34 6.30 35.21 52.90
CA SER A 34 6.06 34.28 54.04
C SER A 34 6.19 35.03 55.40
N PRO A 35 5.96 34.49 56.64
CA PRO A 35 5.83 33.08 57.10
C PRO A 35 4.69 32.75 58.14
N GLU A 36 4.69 31.48 58.58
CA GLU A 36 3.95 30.65 59.59
C GLU A 36 3.54 31.25 60.96
N PRO A 37 2.62 30.62 61.77
CA PRO A 37 2.92 29.38 62.55
C PRO A 37 1.77 28.34 62.77
N GLU A 38 2.16 27.11 63.17
CA GLU A 38 1.31 26.03 63.75
C GLU A 38 0.85 26.32 65.20
N PRO A 39 -0.12 25.55 65.76
CA PRO A 39 0.22 24.33 66.52
C PRO A 39 -0.73 23.11 66.33
N GLU A 40 -0.18 21.90 66.57
CA GLU A 40 -0.86 20.59 66.75
C GLU A 40 -1.60 20.45 68.13
N PRO A 41 -1.98 19.26 68.69
CA PRO A 41 -2.16 17.87 68.20
C PRO A 41 -3.44 17.15 68.76
N GLU A 42 -3.47 15.81 68.66
CA GLU A 42 -4.28 14.77 69.38
C GLU A 42 -5.49 14.19 68.61
N SER A 43 -5.72 12.88 68.50
CA SER A 43 -5.00 11.66 68.91
C SER A 43 -5.74 10.43 68.34
N GLU A 44 -4.98 9.50 67.75
CA GLU A 44 -4.97 8.02 67.86
C GLU A 44 -6.26 7.19 68.15
N SER A 45 -6.51 6.15 67.33
CA SER A 45 -6.62 4.74 67.77
C SER A 45 -6.69 3.74 66.59
N ASP A 46 -5.57 3.03 66.40
CA ASP A 46 -5.35 1.62 65.98
C ASP A 46 -6.27 0.62 66.74
N ASP A 47 -6.47 -0.67 66.42
CA ASP A 47 -5.90 -1.64 65.46
C ASP A 47 -6.77 -2.93 65.45
N ASP A 48 -6.57 -3.75 64.40
CA ASP A 48 -6.54 -5.23 64.32
C ASP A 48 -7.69 -6.16 64.81
N VAL A 49 -8.08 -7.15 63.98
CA VAL A 49 -7.48 -8.52 63.91
C VAL A 49 -8.14 -9.47 62.87
N GLU A 50 -7.28 -10.07 62.04
CA GLU A 50 -7.11 -11.49 61.60
C GLU A 50 -8.25 -12.45 61.16
N ASP A 51 -8.14 -12.87 59.88
CA ASP A 51 -7.81 -14.21 59.31
C ASP A 51 -8.70 -15.50 59.46
N VAL A 52 -8.66 -16.25 58.33
CA VAL A 52 -8.98 -17.65 57.96
C VAL A 52 -10.41 -18.17 57.80
N SER A 53 -10.76 -18.55 56.56
CA SER A 53 -11.28 -19.91 56.25
C SER A 53 -11.06 -20.31 54.78
N ASP A 54 -10.64 -21.55 54.63
CA ASP A 54 -10.16 -22.28 53.45
C ASP A 54 -11.28 -22.91 52.59
N GLU A 55 -10.90 -23.37 51.40
CA GLU A 55 -11.57 -24.29 50.46
C GLU A 55 -12.80 -23.81 49.68
N GLU A 56 -12.64 -23.62 48.36
CA GLU A 56 -13.18 -24.54 47.34
C GLU A 56 -12.53 -24.23 45.97
N VAL A 57 -11.87 -25.24 45.41
CA VAL A 57 -11.32 -25.22 44.04
C VAL A 57 -12.43 -25.73 43.15
N GLU A 58 -13.25 -24.82 42.61
CA GLU A 58 -14.20 -25.17 41.55
C GLU A 58 -13.44 -25.15 40.22
N ASP A 59 -13.17 -26.36 39.72
CA ASP A 59 -12.86 -26.64 38.33
C ASP A 59 -14.05 -26.20 37.47
N GLU A 60 -14.04 -24.95 36.99
CA GLU A 60 -14.94 -24.49 35.94
C GLU A 60 -14.16 -23.85 34.79
N ASP A 61 -14.48 -24.41 33.61
CA ASP A 61 -14.34 -23.87 32.27
C ASP A 61 -13.01 -24.12 31.55
N GLU A 62 -13.02 -25.23 30.81
CA GLU A 62 -12.45 -25.29 29.46
C GLU A 62 -13.00 -24.10 28.65
N ASP A 63 -12.38 -22.93 28.80
CA ASP A 63 -12.51 -21.84 27.86
C ASP A 63 -11.95 -22.34 26.52
N GLU A 64 -12.82 -22.95 25.72
CA GLU A 64 -12.71 -22.92 24.27
C GLU A 64 -12.40 -21.45 23.93
N GLU A 65 -11.14 -21.17 23.58
CA GLU A 65 -10.76 -19.90 22.96
C GLU A 65 -11.55 -19.80 21.65
N GLU A 66 -12.83 -19.41 21.73
CA GLU A 66 -13.57 -18.77 20.68
C GLU A 66 -12.75 -17.53 20.35
N GLN A 67 -11.81 -17.70 19.40
CA GLN A 67 -11.14 -16.61 18.75
C GLN A 67 -12.26 -15.69 18.29
N ASN A 68 -12.47 -14.59 19.01
CA ASN A 68 -13.49 -13.60 18.70
C ASN A 68 -13.29 -13.17 17.24
N ILE A 69 -14.06 -13.78 16.32
CA ILE A 69 -14.05 -13.43 14.90
C ILE A 69 -14.74 -12.08 14.83
N MET A 70 -13.95 -11.00 14.84
CA MET A 70 -14.47 -9.67 14.57
C MET A 70 -14.89 -9.62 13.10
N ASP A 71 -16.19 -9.58 12.85
CA ASP A 71 -16.76 -9.39 11.52
C ASP A 71 -16.60 -7.92 11.12
N PHE A 72 -15.68 -7.66 10.19
CA PHE A 72 -15.49 -6.35 9.57
C PHE A 72 -16.20 -6.30 8.21
N ASP A 73 -17.18 -5.41 8.09
CA ASP A 73 -17.72 -5.02 6.79
C ASP A 73 -16.91 -3.86 6.21
N PHE A 74 -16.64 -3.92 4.91
CA PHE A 74 -15.97 -2.87 4.17
C PHE A 74 -16.91 -2.31 3.11
N GLU A 75 -16.74 -1.05 2.75
CA GLU A 75 -17.46 -0.45 1.63
C GLU A 75 -16.50 0.23 0.66
N GLY A 76 -16.93 0.28 -0.61
CA GLY A 76 -16.23 1.00 -1.66
C GLY A 76 -17.00 2.26 -2.04
N SER A 77 -16.39 3.42 -1.81
CA SER A 77 -16.96 4.74 -2.13
C SER A 77 -16.07 5.49 -3.12
N ALA A 78 -16.60 6.54 -3.73
CA ALA A 78 -15.78 7.42 -4.58
C ALA A 78 -14.85 8.26 -3.69
N PRO A 79 -13.60 8.53 -4.11
CA PRO A 79 -12.68 9.37 -3.35
C PRO A 79 -13.29 10.74 -3.01
N CYS A 80 -13.13 11.19 -1.77
CA CYS A 80 -13.54 12.51 -1.30
C CYS A 80 -12.43 13.20 -0.49
N ASP A 81 -12.68 14.42 -0.04
CA ASP A 81 -11.68 15.21 0.70
C ASP A 81 -11.25 14.55 2.02
N ASP A 82 -12.17 13.88 2.72
CA ASP A 82 -11.92 13.16 3.97
C ASP A 82 -10.91 12.01 3.78
N ASP A 83 -10.84 11.43 2.57
CA ASP A 83 -9.95 10.29 2.27
C ASP A 83 -8.50 10.70 2.00
N ARG A 84 -8.20 12.00 1.92
CA ARG A 84 -6.93 12.52 1.38
C ARG A 84 -5.71 11.90 2.05
N ASP A 85 -5.67 11.89 3.38
CA ASP A 85 -4.52 11.36 4.12
C ASP A 85 -4.41 9.84 3.98
N GLY A 86 -5.54 9.13 3.93
CA GLY A 86 -5.58 7.70 3.64
C GLY A 86 -5.07 7.35 2.23
N ILE A 87 -5.45 8.14 1.22
CA ILE A 87 -4.94 8.01 -0.16
C ILE A 87 -3.44 8.28 -0.20
N VAL A 88 -2.94 9.33 0.46
CA VAL A 88 -1.50 9.62 0.57
C VAL A 88 -0.75 8.44 1.20
N ASN A 89 -1.32 7.83 2.24
CA ASN A 89 -0.74 6.65 2.89
C ASN A 89 -0.69 5.45 1.94
N MET A 90 -1.73 5.20 1.15
CA MET A 90 -1.73 4.12 0.15
C MET A 90 -0.66 4.36 -0.92
N LEU A 91 -0.58 5.59 -1.47
CA LEU A 91 0.39 5.93 -2.50
C LEU A 91 1.84 5.83 -2.01
N THR A 92 2.10 6.17 -0.74
CA THR A 92 3.43 6.05 -0.12
C THR A 92 3.91 4.59 -0.04
N GLN A 93 3.00 3.61 0.04
CA GLN A 93 3.36 2.19 0.01
C GLN A 93 3.83 1.74 -1.39
N THR A 94 3.29 2.34 -2.46
CA THR A 94 3.75 2.09 -3.83
C THR A 94 5.06 2.81 -4.12
N PHE A 95 5.14 4.10 -3.77
CA PHE A 95 6.22 5.02 -4.10
C PHE A 95 7.16 5.22 -2.90
N LEU A 96 7.97 4.21 -2.60
CA LEU A 96 8.87 4.23 -1.45
C LEU A 96 10.04 5.21 -1.64
N ARG A 97 10.30 6.03 -0.61
CA ARG A 97 11.43 6.97 -0.49
C ARG A 97 11.68 7.81 -1.74
N THR A 98 10.67 8.57 -2.14
CA THR A 98 10.74 9.44 -3.32
C THR A 98 10.21 10.83 -3.01
N ASP A 99 10.65 11.82 -3.78
CA ASP A 99 10.27 13.23 -3.64
C ASP A 99 9.01 13.59 -4.46
N ILE A 100 8.21 12.59 -4.84
CA ILE A 100 6.96 12.80 -5.57
C ILE A 100 5.94 13.39 -4.58
N ASP A 101 5.28 14.47 -4.99
CA ASP A 101 4.23 15.11 -4.19
C ASP A 101 2.95 14.25 -4.14
N MET A 102 2.91 13.35 -3.14
CA MET A 102 1.77 12.44 -2.90
C MET A 102 0.49 13.21 -2.56
N LYS A 103 0.59 14.37 -1.91
CA LYS A 103 -0.57 15.19 -1.54
C LYS A 103 -1.23 15.75 -2.78
N ALA A 104 -0.45 16.36 -3.67
CA ALA A 104 -0.96 16.84 -4.97
C ALA A 104 -1.50 15.68 -5.83
N MET A 105 -0.89 14.49 -5.75
CA MET A 105 -1.41 13.30 -6.44
C MET A 105 -2.76 12.86 -5.86
N ALA A 106 -2.93 12.85 -4.54
CA ALA A 106 -4.20 12.54 -3.87
C ALA A 106 -5.30 13.57 -4.22
N GLU A 107 -4.99 14.87 -4.21
CA GLU A 107 -5.91 15.92 -4.65
C GLU A 107 -6.33 15.73 -6.12
N SER A 108 -5.40 15.31 -6.99
CA SER A 108 -5.71 14.98 -8.38
C SER A 108 -6.59 13.72 -8.53
N ILE A 109 -6.56 12.78 -7.58
CA ILE A 109 -7.45 11.62 -7.55
C ILE A 109 -8.84 12.06 -7.11
N ILE A 110 -8.93 12.81 -6.01
CA ILE A 110 -10.20 13.30 -5.43
C ILE A 110 -10.94 14.21 -6.41
N SER A 111 -10.24 15.13 -7.07
CA SER A 111 -10.84 16.03 -8.08
C SER A 111 -11.45 15.31 -9.30
N LYS A 112 -11.14 14.03 -9.51
CA LYS A 112 -11.72 13.20 -10.58
C LYS A 112 -12.94 12.39 -10.12
N ALA A 113 -13.34 12.49 -8.86
CA ALA A 113 -14.54 11.84 -8.35
C ALA A 113 -15.75 12.09 -9.30
N PRO A 114 -16.58 11.06 -9.58
CA PRO A 114 -16.64 9.77 -8.91
C PRO A 114 -15.70 8.69 -9.50
N HIS A 115 -14.68 9.06 -10.26
CA HIS A 115 -13.70 8.13 -10.83
C HIS A 115 -12.82 7.50 -9.75
N GLY A 116 -12.68 6.19 -9.80
CA GLY A 116 -11.91 5.43 -8.80
C GLY A 116 -12.72 5.11 -7.55
N LEU A 117 -12.08 4.37 -6.65
CA LEU A 117 -12.74 3.79 -5.49
C LEU A 117 -11.76 3.72 -4.31
N VAL A 118 -12.21 4.17 -3.14
CA VAL A 118 -11.55 3.99 -1.85
C VAL A 118 -12.28 2.95 -1.02
N LEU A 119 -11.54 2.07 -0.37
CA LEU A 119 -12.08 1.07 0.54
C LEU A 119 -11.96 1.58 1.96
N THR A 120 -13.08 1.70 2.64
CA THR A 120 -13.17 2.07 4.06
C THR A 120 -13.92 0.98 4.83
N GLN A 121 -13.79 0.95 6.15
CA GLN A 121 -14.68 0.15 6.96
C GLN A 121 -16.10 0.72 6.86
N ALA A 122 -17.10 -0.16 6.77
CA ALA A 122 -18.48 0.26 6.87
C ALA A 122 -18.77 0.57 8.35
N TYR A 123 -19.16 1.80 8.64
CA TYR A 123 -19.58 2.21 9.97
C TYR A 123 -21.10 2.30 10.02
N ASP A 124 -21.68 1.80 11.11
CA ASP A 124 -22.98 2.28 11.56
C ASP A 124 -22.78 3.65 12.23
N ASP A 125 -23.79 4.52 12.18
CA ASP A 125 -23.75 5.98 12.40
C ASP A 125 -23.20 6.49 13.77
N GLU A 126 -22.59 5.64 14.60
CA GLU A 126 -22.14 5.92 15.96
C GLU A 126 -20.60 6.05 16.14
N GLN A 127 -19.78 5.96 15.08
CA GLN A 127 -18.33 6.07 15.20
C GLN A 127 -17.77 7.48 14.94
N THR A 128 -16.72 7.82 15.67
CA THR A 128 -16.03 9.12 15.64
C THR A 128 -15.17 9.29 14.39
N GLU A 129 -14.96 10.54 13.95
CA GLU A 129 -14.12 10.89 12.80
C GLU A 129 -12.67 10.36 12.88
N GLU A 130 -12.19 10.04 14.08
CA GLU A 130 -10.84 9.52 14.35
C GLU A 130 -10.60 8.08 13.84
N ASP A 131 -11.65 7.35 13.46
CA ASP A 131 -11.55 5.97 13.01
C ASP A 131 -11.48 5.82 11.47
N PHE A 132 -11.68 6.89 10.70
CA PHE A 132 -11.74 6.81 9.23
C PHE A 132 -10.37 6.50 8.61
N MET A 133 -10.16 5.22 8.31
CA MET A 133 -8.98 4.71 7.62
C MET A 133 -9.32 4.21 6.21
N VAL A 134 -8.51 4.63 5.23
CA VAL A 134 -8.53 4.05 3.89
C VAL A 134 -7.70 2.76 3.89
N TYR A 135 -8.35 1.64 3.60
CA TYR A 135 -7.76 0.30 3.52
C TYR A 135 -7.32 -0.07 2.10
N GLY A 136 -7.79 0.68 1.10
CA GLY A 136 -7.41 0.47 -0.28
C GLY A 136 -7.84 1.59 -1.22
N LEU A 137 -7.18 1.66 -2.36
CA LEU A 137 -7.35 2.63 -3.41
C LEU A 137 -7.24 1.91 -4.77
N CYS A 138 -8.28 2.02 -5.59
CA CYS A 138 -8.24 1.58 -6.98
C CYS A 138 -8.61 2.77 -7.86
N THR A 139 -7.72 3.23 -8.75
CA THR A 139 -7.97 4.39 -9.61
C THR A 139 -7.08 4.41 -10.85
N THR A 140 -7.39 5.28 -11.81
CA THR A 140 -6.47 5.63 -12.90
C THR A 140 -6.27 7.15 -12.99
N LEU A 141 -5.07 7.56 -13.37
CA LEU A 141 -4.71 8.96 -13.60
C LEU A 141 -4.06 9.13 -14.96
N ALA A 142 -4.29 10.24 -15.64
CA ALA A 142 -3.52 10.54 -16.84
C ALA A 142 -2.08 10.89 -16.44
N LEU A 143 -1.11 10.31 -17.15
CA LEU A 143 0.32 10.41 -16.82
C LEU A 143 1.10 11.25 -17.83
N ASN A 144 0.59 11.52 -19.03
CA ASN A 144 1.33 12.27 -20.06
C ASN A 144 0.48 13.37 -20.71
N GLU A 145 -0.30 14.10 -19.92
CA GLU A 145 -1.01 15.28 -20.41
C GLU A 145 -0.04 16.41 -20.79
N ASN A 146 -0.52 17.38 -21.58
CA ASN A 146 0.29 18.44 -22.19
C ASN A 146 1.25 19.11 -21.17
N LYS A 147 2.53 19.21 -21.55
CA LYS A 147 3.67 19.54 -20.68
C LYS A 147 3.55 20.88 -19.94
N GLU A 148 2.80 21.84 -20.50
CA GLU A 148 2.66 23.19 -19.94
C GLU A 148 1.78 23.24 -18.67
N ASN A 149 0.77 22.35 -18.55
CA ASN A 149 -0.18 22.36 -17.43
C ASN A 149 -0.15 21.09 -16.57
N SER A 150 0.78 20.16 -16.83
CA SER A 150 0.91 18.93 -16.03
C SER A 150 1.32 19.23 -14.57
N PRO A 151 0.60 18.66 -13.58
CA PRO A 151 1.00 18.72 -12.17
C PRO A 151 2.43 18.24 -11.95
N LYS A 152 3.14 18.82 -10.96
CA LYS A 152 4.55 18.50 -10.68
C LYS A 152 4.77 17.00 -10.42
N PHE A 153 3.87 16.35 -9.69
CA PHE A 153 4.00 14.93 -9.33
C PHE A 153 4.13 14.02 -10.57
N ILE A 154 3.53 14.38 -11.71
CA ILE A 154 3.68 13.62 -12.96
C ILE A 154 5.14 13.61 -13.44
N LYS A 155 5.80 14.78 -13.42
CA LYS A 155 7.21 14.91 -13.79
C LYS A 155 8.11 14.15 -12.83
N ASP A 156 7.77 14.16 -11.55
CA ASP A 156 8.49 13.41 -10.52
C ASP A 156 8.33 11.89 -10.71
N ILE A 157 7.15 11.40 -11.10
CA ILE A 157 6.92 9.99 -11.44
C ILE A 157 7.83 9.55 -12.59
N PHE A 158 7.88 10.30 -13.71
CA PHE A 158 8.79 9.93 -14.80
C PHE A 158 10.25 9.94 -14.37
N THR A 159 10.66 10.94 -13.58
CA THR A 159 12.01 11.01 -13.03
C THR A 159 12.33 9.78 -12.16
N TYR A 160 11.39 9.38 -11.30
CA TYR A 160 11.49 8.18 -10.49
C TYR A 160 11.62 6.91 -11.35
N LEU A 161 10.74 6.73 -12.34
CA LEU A 161 10.73 5.55 -13.22
C LEU A 161 12.02 5.46 -14.05
N LEU A 162 12.49 6.57 -14.63
CA LEU A 162 13.75 6.63 -15.39
C LEU A 162 14.95 6.34 -14.49
N ASN A 163 14.96 6.83 -13.25
CA ASN A 163 16.05 6.55 -12.30
C ASN A 163 16.09 5.08 -11.87
N ARG A 164 14.94 4.44 -11.68
CA ARG A 164 14.86 2.99 -11.45
C ARG A 164 15.32 2.21 -12.68
N ALA A 165 14.86 2.60 -13.88
CA ALA A 165 15.20 1.93 -15.13
C ALA A 165 16.70 2.04 -15.46
N LYS A 166 17.34 3.20 -15.26
CA LYS A 166 18.80 3.39 -15.46
C LYS A 166 19.66 2.39 -14.67
N LYS A 167 19.20 1.95 -13.50
CA LYS A 167 19.96 1.06 -12.62
C LYS A 167 19.93 -0.40 -13.06
N GLY A 168 18.92 -0.85 -13.82
CA GLY A 168 18.75 -2.28 -14.06
C GLY A 168 17.82 -2.71 -15.19
N ALA A 169 17.02 -1.82 -15.78
CA ALA A 169 16.07 -2.20 -16.82
C ALA A 169 16.75 -2.49 -18.16
N PRO A 170 16.13 -3.33 -19.02
CA PRO A 170 16.42 -3.39 -20.44
C PRO A 170 16.33 -2.01 -21.12
N THR A 171 17.18 -1.78 -22.12
CA THR A 171 17.25 -0.50 -22.86
C THR A 171 15.90 -0.14 -23.49
N GLU A 172 15.15 -1.14 -23.94
CA GLU A 172 13.85 -1.00 -24.59
C GLU A 172 12.83 -0.37 -23.64
N ILE A 173 12.85 -0.76 -22.36
CA ILE A 173 11.94 -0.23 -21.35
C ILE A 173 12.31 1.20 -20.99
N TYR A 174 13.60 1.50 -20.82
CA TYR A 174 14.06 2.86 -20.57
C TYR A 174 13.59 3.80 -21.69
N LYS A 175 13.82 3.42 -22.95
CA LYS A 175 13.35 4.17 -24.13
C LYS A 175 11.82 4.29 -24.16
N LYS A 176 11.09 3.24 -23.79
CA LYS A 176 9.63 3.27 -23.73
C LYS A 176 9.11 4.33 -22.75
N ILE A 177 9.75 4.46 -21.59
CA ILE A 177 9.40 5.49 -20.61
C ILE A 177 9.67 6.89 -21.17
N GLU A 178 10.81 7.11 -21.84
CA GLU A 178 11.14 8.38 -22.51
C GLU A 178 10.12 8.70 -23.61
N GLU A 179 9.77 7.76 -24.48
CA GLU A 179 8.77 7.92 -25.54
C GLU A 179 7.40 8.35 -24.98
N ILE A 180 6.95 7.71 -23.89
CA ILE A 180 5.67 8.03 -23.23
C ILE A 180 5.70 9.48 -22.68
N GLN A 181 6.79 9.86 -22.02
CA GLN A 181 6.98 11.20 -21.46
C GLN A 181 7.05 12.26 -22.57
N GLU A 182 7.72 11.95 -23.68
CA GLU A 182 7.91 12.88 -24.79
C GLU A 182 6.63 13.12 -25.57
N ALA A 183 5.82 12.08 -25.78
CA ALA A 183 4.58 12.13 -26.55
C ALA A 183 3.61 13.19 -26.04
N GLY A 184 3.44 13.31 -24.72
CA GLY A 184 2.63 14.38 -24.11
C GLY A 184 1.18 14.47 -24.63
N ASP A 185 0.63 13.33 -25.08
CA ASP A 185 -0.63 13.26 -25.83
C ASP A 185 -1.86 12.94 -24.97
N GLY A 186 -1.68 12.79 -23.66
CA GLY A 186 -2.73 12.41 -22.70
C GLY A 186 -3.25 10.98 -22.83
N LYS A 187 -2.63 10.13 -23.66
CA LYS A 187 -3.10 8.76 -23.93
C LYS A 187 -2.42 7.70 -23.09
N THR A 188 -1.66 8.09 -22.07
CA THR A 188 -1.06 7.17 -21.10
C THR A 188 -1.70 7.36 -19.73
N GLY A 189 -2.27 6.28 -19.21
CA GLY A 189 -2.79 6.23 -17.85
C GLY A 189 -1.79 5.61 -16.89
N LEU A 190 -1.75 6.08 -15.65
CA LEU A 190 -1.21 5.37 -14.50
C LEU A 190 -2.37 4.64 -13.82
N PHE A 191 -2.29 3.32 -13.72
CA PHE A 191 -3.20 2.52 -12.92
C PHE A 191 -2.62 2.35 -11.52
N VAL A 192 -3.44 2.58 -10.50
CA VAL A 192 -3.11 2.37 -9.10
C VAL A 192 -4.12 1.38 -8.55
N ASN A 193 -3.65 0.24 -8.06
CA ASN A 193 -4.44 -0.75 -7.36
C ASN A 193 -3.68 -1.13 -6.09
N GLU A 194 -4.06 -0.49 -4.99
CA GLU A 194 -3.41 -0.68 -3.70
C GLU A 194 -4.38 -1.02 -2.60
N ARG A 195 -3.95 -1.93 -1.74
CA ARG A 195 -4.67 -2.36 -0.53
C ARG A 195 -3.66 -2.69 0.55
N LEU A 196 -4.13 -2.71 1.81
CA LEU A 196 -3.31 -3.23 2.91
C LEU A 196 -2.88 -4.67 2.64
N LEU A 197 -1.73 -5.07 3.19
CA LEU A 197 -1.23 -6.43 3.07
C LEU A 197 -2.26 -7.42 3.63
N ASN A 198 -2.49 -8.52 2.93
CA ASN A 198 -3.47 -9.56 3.27
C ASN A 198 -4.93 -9.10 3.25
N PHE A 199 -5.25 -7.96 2.62
CA PHE A 199 -6.63 -7.54 2.45
C PHE A 199 -7.40 -8.55 1.57
N PRO A 200 -8.63 -8.97 1.94
CA PRO A 200 -9.38 -10.00 1.23
C PRO A 200 -9.53 -9.73 -0.27
N THR A 201 -9.31 -10.73 -1.12
CA THR A 201 -9.44 -10.62 -2.59
C THR A 201 -10.89 -10.57 -3.08
N ILE A 202 -11.86 -10.83 -2.21
CA ILE A 202 -13.30 -10.82 -2.54
C ILE A 202 -13.79 -9.46 -3.07
N VAL A 203 -13.08 -8.37 -2.77
CA VAL A 203 -13.41 -7.03 -3.27
C VAL A 203 -12.96 -6.78 -4.71
N VAL A 204 -12.00 -7.55 -5.23
CA VAL A 204 -11.35 -7.31 -6.54
C VAL A 204 -12.35 -7.22 -7.70
N PRO A 205 -13.36 -8.11 -7.81
CA PRO A 205 -14.29 -8.03 -8.92
C PRO A 205 -15.01 -6.67 -9.02
N GLN A 206 -15.43 -6.13 -7.88
CA GLN A 206 -16.12 -4.84 -7.82
C GLN A 206 -15.19 -3.66 -8.09
N LEU A 207 -13.95 -3.71 -7.57
CA LEU A 207 -12.93 -2.70 -7.85
C LEU A 207 -12.70 -2.60 -9.35
N PHE A 208 -12.45 -3.74 -10.01
CA PHE A 208 -12.11 -3.77 -11.42
C PHE A 208 -13.30 -3.42 -12.31
N GLU A 209 -14.53 -3.81 -11.92
CA GLU A 209 -15.74 -3.40 -12.64
C GLU A 209 -15.99 -1.89 -12.53
N SER A 210 -15.72 -1.29 -11.36
CA SER A 210 -15.79 0.18 -11.21
C SER A 210 -14.77 0.87 -12.12
N ILE A 211 -13.51 0.42 -12.12
CA ILE A 211 -12.47 1.03 -12.96
C ILE A 211 -12.77 0.89 -14.44
N LYS A 212 -13.22 -0.29 -14.88
CA LYS A 212 -13.63 -0.50 -16.27
C LYS A 212 -14.73 0.49 -16.66
N THR A 213 -15.76 0.60 -15.82
CA THR A 213 -16.89 1.52 -16.05
C THR A 213 -16.44 2.98 -16.08
N ASP A 214 -15.48 3.38 -15.25
CA ASP A 214 -15.05 4.77 -15.18
C ASP A 214 -14.11 5.14 -16.34
N VAL A 215 -13.19 4.26 -16.74
CA VAL A 215 -12.33 4.44 -17.93
C VAL A 215 -13.16 4.48 -19.22
N ASP A 216 -14.27 3.73 -19.28
CA ASP A 216 -15.20 3.77 -20.40
C ASP A 216 -15.90 5.12 -20.56
N LYS A 217 -15.96 5.96 -19.52
CA LYS A 217 -16.55 7.31 -19.58
C LYS A 217 -15.58 8.38 -20.07
N PHE A 218 -14.27 8.14 -20.05
CA PHE A 218 -13.30 9.13 -20.50
C PHE A 218 -13.41 9.39 -22.01
N GLU A 219 -13.39 10.66 -22.40
CA GLU A 219 -13.38 11.08 -23.81
C GLU A 219 -12.08 10.64 -24.49
N THR A 220 -10.95 10.86 -23.82
CA THR A 220 -9.64 10.39 -24.28
C THR A 220 -9.35 9.02 -23.71
N LYS A 221 -9.29 8.01 -24.57
CA LYS A 221 -8.93 6.64 -24.18
C LYS A 221 -7.44 6.50 -23.95
N TYR A 222 -7.07 5.82 -22.87
CA TYR A 222 -5.70 5.40 -22.63
C TYR A 222 -5.32 4.30 -23.60
N LYS A 223 -4.29 4.55 -24.40
CA LYS A 223 -3.67 3.56 -25.30
C LYS A 223 -2.57 2.77 -24.62
N THR A 224 -1.93 3.40 -23.63
CA THR A 224 -0.86 2.81 -22.82
C THR A 224 -1.23 2.95 -21.35
N ILE A 225 -1.00 1.91 -20.57
CA ILE A 225 -1.18 1.93 -19.13
C ILE A 225 0.15 1.58 -18.48
N VAL A 226 0.54 2.41 -17.51
CA VAL A 226 1.66 2.20 -16.60
C VAL A 226 1.10 1.70 -15.29
N TYR A 227 1.67 0.63 -14.74
CA TYR A 227 1.26 0.06 -13.47
C TYR A 227 2.49 -0.36 -12.66
N ILE A 228 2.53 -0.04 -11.38
CA ILE A 228 3.59 -0.47 -10.46
C ILE A 228 3.00 -1.51 -9.50
N GLN A 229 3.42 -2.75 -9.65
CA GLN A 229 2.99 -3.85 -8.78
C GLN A 229 3.95 -4.03 -7.60
N LYS A 230 3.40 -4.46 -6.46
CA LYS A 230 4.18 -4.92 -5.31
C LYS A 230 4.27 -6.44 -5.36
N LEU A 231 5.50 -6.95 -5.26
CA LEU A 231 5.75 -8.38 -5.25
C LEU A 231 7.01 -8.69 -4.46
N ARG A 232 7.16 -9.96 -4.09
CA ARG A 232 8.38 -10.50 -3.52
C ARG A 232 8.92 -11.58 -4.44
N ILE A 233 10.25 -11.57 -4.62
CA ILE A 233 10.94 -12.55 -5.46
C ILE A 233 11.84 -13.39 -4.57
N ALA A 234 11.71 -14.70 -4.68
CA ALA A 234 12.57 -15.64 -4.00
C ALA A 234 14.03 -15.39 -4.40
N GLU A 235 14.92 -15.36 -3.41
CA GLU A 235 16.34 -15.42 -3.66
C GLU A 235 16.63 -16.71 -4.43
N GLY A 236 17.25 -16.59 -5.60
CA GLY A 236 17.65 -17.76 -6.36
C GLY A 236 18.59 -18.62 -5.52
N GLU A 237 18.58 -19.93 -5.72
CA GLU A 237 19.60 -20.83 -5.16
C GLU A 237 20.97 -20.44 -5.73
N GLU A 238 21.60 -19.40 -5.19
CA GLU A 238 23.04 -19.28 -5.29
C GLU A 238 23.58 -20.49 -4.54
N SER A 239 24.19 -21.41 -5.27
CA SER A 239 24.95 -22.54 -4.72
C SER A 239 25.67 -22.07 -3.48
N ASN A 240 25.21 -22.53 -2.32
CA ASN A 240 25.63 -22.09 -0.99
C ASN A 240 27.06 -22.60 -0.74
N ALA A 241 28.04 -22.10 -1.51
CA ALA A 241 29.46 -22.30 -1.31
C ALA A 241 29.92 -21.29 -0.26
N GLY A 242 29.43 -21.47 0.96
CA GLY A 242 29.67 -20.52 2.03
C GLY A 242 29.20 -20.92 3.42
N SER A 243 28.76 -22.15 3.66
CA SER A 243 28.70 -22.74 5.01
C SER A 243 28.37 -24.23 4.93
N SER A 244 29.36 -25.06 4.62
CA SER A 244 29.38 -26.45 5.11
C SER A 244 30.81 -26.95 5.08
N SER A 245 31.26 -27.40 6.24
CA SER A 245 32.48 -28.17 6.44
C SER A 245 32.43 -29.44 5.58
N SER A 246 33.20 -29.48 4.49
CA SER A 246 33.61 -30.74 3.88
C SER A 246 35.01 -30.61 3.30
N GLU A 247 35.89 -31.49 3.77
CA GLU A 247 37.28 -31.62 3.35
C GLU A 247 37.36 -32.14 1.92
N ALA A 248 37.47 -31.24 0.93
CA ALA A 248 37.97 -31.57 -0.40
C ALA A 248 38.68 -30.36 -1.02
N PRO A 249 39.80 -30.56 -1.75
CA PRO A 249 40.65 -29.46 -2.20
C PRO A 249 39.95 -28.58 -3.26
N PRO A 250 40.14 -27.24 -3.23
CA PRO A 250 39.36 -26.33 -4.04
C PRO A 250 39.85 -26.30 -5.50
N LYS A 251 38.97 -26.64 -6.44
CA LYS A 251 39.16 -26.23 -7.84
C LYS A 251 38.88 -24.72 -7.93
N LYS A 252 39.88 -23.95 -8.36
CA LYS A 252 39.79 -22.50 -8.57
C LYS A 252 38.63 -22.14 -9.50
N LYS A 253 37.49 -21.68 -8.94
CA LYS A 253 36.49 -20.92 -9.70
C LYS A 253 37.13 -19.58 -10.08
N GLY A 254 37.31 -19.34 -11.38
CA GLY A 254 37.73 -18.04 -11.89
C GLY A 254 36.73 -16.95 -11.46
N LYS A 255 37.24 -15.77 -11.12
CA LYS A 255 36.42 -14.60 -10.74
C LYS A 255 35.58 -14.22 -11.97
N MET A 256 34.27 -14.45 -11.94
CA MET A 256 33.35 -14.03 -13.01
C MET A 256 33.45 -12.52 -13.24
N GLY A 257 33.41 -12.09 -14.50
CA GLY A 257 33.42 -10.68 -14.86
C GLY A 257 32.13 -9.97 -14.41
N LYS A 258 32.18 -8.65 -14.18
CA LYS A 258 31.01 -7.85 -13.73
C LYS A 258 29.80 -8.00 -14.66
N ALA A 259 30.04 -8.08 -15.98
CA ALA A 259 28.99 -8.28 -16.98
C ALA A 259 28.37 -9.68 -16.92
N GLU A 260 29.19 -10.71 -16.69
CA GLU A 260 28.75 -12.10 -16.54
C GLU A 260 27.94 -12.28 -15.27
N LYS A 261 28.40 -11.70 -14.14
CA LYS A 261 27.63 -11.68 -12.88
C LYS A 261 26.27 -10.99 -13.04
N LYS A 262 26.21 -9.87 -13.77
CA LYS A 262 24.94 -9.17 -14.06
C LYS A 262 24.00 -10.02 -14.91
N ARG A 263 24.51 -10.73 -15.91
CA ARG A 263 23.71 -11.64 -16.75
C ARG A 263 23.20 -12.85 -15.96
N ALA A 264 24.05 -13.47 -15.15
CA ALA A 264 23.67 -14.58 -14.30
C ALA A 264 22.60 -14.17 -13.29
N ALA A 265 22.75 -13.02 -12.63
CA ALA A 265 21.74 -12.47 -11.72
C ALA A 265 20.42 -12.18 -12.43
N ALA A 266 20.45 -11.59 -13.64
CA ALA A 266 19.24 -11.35 -14.43
C ALA A 266 18.55 -12.66 -14.85
N ALA A 267 19.32 -13.69 -15.22
CA ALA A 267 18.77 -15.00 -15.57
C ALA A 267 18.18 -15.75 -14.35
N ALA A 268 18.83 -15.65 -13.19
CA ALA A 268 18.30 -16.18 -11.94
C ALA A 268 16.97 -15.49 -11.56
N LEU A 269 16.93 -14.16 -11.63
CA LEU A 269 15.73 -13.37 -11.35
C LEU A 269 14.57 -13.73 -12.28
N ALA A 270 14.83 -13.99 -13.56
CA ALA A 270 13.81 -14.34 -14.54
C ALA A 270 13.16 -15.72 -14.28
N ASN A 271 13.84 -16.62 -13.57
CA ASN A 271 13.35 -17.96 -13.24
C ASN A 271 12.97 -18.11 -11.76
N ALA A 272 13.08 -17.03 -10.98
CA ALA A 272 12.78 -17.05 -9.57
C ALA A 272 11.28 -17.17 -9.31
N GLU A 273 10.95 -17.75 -8.17
CA GLU A 273 9.58 -17.83 -7.69
C GLU A 273 9.10 -16.44 -7.26
N ILE A 274 7.87 -16.08 -7.62
CA ILE A 274 7.29 -14.75 -7.39
C ILE A 274 6.02 -14.88 -6.56
N GLU A 275 5.94 -14.11 -5.49
CA GLU A 275 4.75 -13.92 -4.67
C GLU A 275 4.26 -12.49 -4.87
N PHE A 276 3.03 -12.32 -5.38
CA PHE A 276 2.43 -11.00 -5.55
C PHE A 276 1.75 -10.58 -4.25
N ASP A 277 1.95 -9.34 -3.81
CA ASP A 277 1.28 -8.82 -2.60
C ASP A 277 -0.23 -8.73 -2.82
N ASN A 278 -0.63 -8.36 -4.05
CA ASN A 278 -2.00 -8.42 -4.54
C ASN A 278 -2.13 -9.64 -5.46
N PRO A 279 -2.78 -10.74 -5.03
CA PRO A 279 -2.79 -11.99 -5.79
C PRO A 279 -3.34 -11.86 -7.21
N GLU A 280 -4.23 -10.90 -7.46
CA GLU A 280 -4.82 -10.63 -8.77
C GLU A 280 -3.81 -10.18 -9.82
N ASP A 281 -2.70 -9.56 -9.40
CA ASP A 281 -1.67 -9.04 -10.29
C ASP A 281 -0.99 -10.14 -11.12
N ARG A 282 -0.98 -11.38 -10.62
CA ARG A 282 -0.44 -12.55 -11.33
C ARG A 282 -1.16 -12.80 -12.65
N ILE A 283 -2.45 -12.45 -12.73
CA ILE A 283 -3.31 -12.70 -13.89
C ILE A 283 -2.75 -11.99 -15.11
N LEU A 284 -2.20 -10.78 -14.96
CA LEU A 284 -1.68 -9.96 -16.04
C LEU A 284 -0.69 -10.71 -16.94
N PHE A 285 0.13 -11.58 -16.34
CA PHE A 285 1.18 -12.35 -17.01
C PHE A 285 0.71 -13.71 -17.57
N GLN A 286 -0.55 -14.08 -17.33
CA GLN A 286 -1.18 -15.29 -17.87
C GLN A 286 -2.03 -14.99 -19.11
N LEU A 287 -2.32 -13.72 -19.37
CA LEU A 287 -3.12 -13.25 -20.50
C LEU A 287 -2.35 -13.38 -21.82
N LYS A 288 -3.08 -13.62 -22.90
CA LYS A 288 -2.52 -13.64 -24.27
C LYS A 288 -2.92 -12.41 -25.08
N GLU A 289 -3.98 -11.74 -24.66
CA GLU A 289 -4.56 -10.57 -25.30
C GLU A 289 -3.73 -9.31 -25.04
N GLY A 290 -3.42 -8.55 -26.08
CA GLY A 290 -2.63 -7.33 -25.94
C GLY A 290 -1.16 -7.59 -25.61
N LYS A 291 -0.43 -6.52 -25.32
CA LYS A 291 1.02 -6.52 -25.11
C LYS A 291 1.40 -5.83 -23.81
N GLU A 292 2.41 -6.38 -23.17
CA GLU A 292 3.04 -5.88 -21.97
C GLU A 292 4.56 -5.99 -22.08
N VAL A 293 5.25 -5.03 -21.47
CA VAL A 293 6.66 -5.15 -21.11
C VAL A 293 6.80 -4.78 -19.65
N HIS A 294 7.72 -5.43 -18.94
CA HIS A 294 7.91 -5.17 -17.52
C HIS A 294 9.37 -5.29 -17.10
N PHE A 295 9.71 -4.63 -16.00
CA PHE A 295 10.97 -4.86 -15.30
C PHE A 295 10.79 -4.78 -13.79
N ASP A 296 11.63 -5.54 -13.11
CA ASP A 296 11.66 -5.60 -11.65
C ASP A 296 12.81 -4.78 -11.11
N PHE A 297 12.57 -4.06 -10.03
CA PHE A 297 13.61 -3.39 -9.27
C PHE A 297 13.46 -3.66 -7.78
N PRO A 298 14.57 -3.97 -7.09
CA PRO A 298 14.54 -4.28 -5.67
C PRO A 298 14.25 -3.01 -4.86
N VAL A 299 13.50 -3.16 -3.76
CA VAL A 299 13.17 -2.06 -2.85
C VAL A 299 13.49 -2.38 -1.37
N HIS A 300 14.23 -3.46 -1.10
CA HIS A 300 14.64 -3.84 0.26
C HIS A 300 15.32 -2.72 1.06
N MET A 301 16.06 -1.81 0.41
CA MET A 301 16.68 -0.65 1.08
C MET A 301 15.74 0.55 1.24
N ASP A 302 14.63 0.55 0.50
CA ASP A 302 13.64 1.62 0.53
C ASP A 302 12.53 1.33 1.55
N VAL A 303 12.23 0.06 1.78
CA VAL A 303 11.29 -0.40 2.82
C VAL A 303 11.92 -0.18 4.20
N GLU A 304 11.14 0.35 5.13
CA GLU A 304 11.58 0.56 6.51
C GLU A 304 11.90 -0.76 7.23
N PRO A 305 12.95 -0.81 8.07
CA PRO A 305 13.20 -1.96 8.93
C PRO A 305 11.97 -2.26 9.81
N GLY A 306 11.54 -3.53 9.85
CA GLY A 306 10.35 -3.96 10.61
C GLY A 306 9.02 -3.82 9.87
N SER A 307 8.99 -3.23 8.67
CA SER A 307 7.79 -3.19 7.84
C SER A 307 7.33 -4.60 7.44
N LYS A 308 6.01 -4.85 7.42
CA LYS A 308 5.41 -6.08 6.89
C LYS A 308 5.65 -6.27 5.37
N PHE A 309 6.03 -5.20 4.68
CA PHE A 309 6.41 -5.24 3.26
C PHE A 309 7.90 -5.56 3.05
N HIS A 310 8.65 -5.86 4.11
CA HIS A 310 10.06 -6.25 4.01
C HIS A 310 10.22 -7.71 3.55
N THR A 311 11.46 -8.18 3.50
CA THR A 311 11.80 -9.57 3.20
C THR A 311 11.09 -10.53 4.16
N ILE A 312 10.53 -11.60 3.61
CA ILE A 312 9.91 -12.69 4.39
C ILE A 312 10.67 -14.00 4.15
N GLU A 313 10.59 -14.89 5.13
CA GLU A 313 11.09 -16.26 5.00
C GLU A 313 9.91 -17.23 4.99
N LYS A 314 9.83 -18.07 3.96
CA LYS A 314 8.78 -19.07 3.79
C LYS A 314 9.42 -20.36 3.26
N GLU A 315 9.15 -21.48 3.92
CA GLU A 315 9.69 -22.79 3.54
C GLU A 315 11.23 -22.81 3.36
N GLY A 316 11.95 -22.04 4.18
CA GLY A 316 13.41 -21.93 4.12
C GLY A 316 13.94 -21.07 2.96
N LYS A 317 13.07 -20.44 2.17
CA LYS A 317 13.44 -19.48 1.12
C LYS A 317 13.19 -18.04 1.57
N LYS A 318 14.11 -17.15 1.21
CA LYS A 318 13.98 -15.70 1.42
C LYS A 318 13.28 -15.07 0.22
N TYR A 319 12.21 -14.33 0.46
CA TYR A 319 11.50 -13.56 -0.57
C TYR A 319 11.74 -12.08 -0.34
N ASN A 320 12.55 -11.48 -1.21
CA ASN A 320 12.94 -10.08 -1.09
C ASN A 320 11.90 -9.18 -1.76
N PRO A 321 11.64 -7.96 -1.25
CA PRO A 321 10.64 -7.07 -1.82
C PRO A 321 11.15 -6.37 -3.07
N PHE A 322 10.30 -6.40 -4.09
CA PHE A 322 10.48 -5.74 -5.37
C PHE A 322 9.27 -4.87 -5.71
N ARG A 323 9.48 -4.01 -6.69
CA ARG A 323 8.41 -3.40 -7.46
C ARG A 323 8.60 -3.81 -8.91
N ARG A 324 7.48 -4.07 -9.59
CA ARG A 324 7.47 -4.34 -11.02
C ARG A 324 6.80 -3.18 -11.74
N LEU A 325 7.54 -2.50 -12.61
CA LEU A 325 6.93 -1.58 -13.57
C LEU A 325 6.39 -2.40 -14.73
N VAL A 326 5.10 -2.32 -14.98
CA VAL A 326 4.42 -2.85 -16.16
C VAL A 326 4.02 -1.69 -17.05
N ILE A 327 4.34 -1.80 -18.34
CA ILE A 327 3.83 -0.93 -19.39
C ILE A 327 3.05 -1.82 -20.35
N MET A 328 1.75 -1.58 -20.48
CA MET A 328 0.85 -2.42 -21.27
C MET A 328 -0.04 -1.60 -22.21
N ASP A 329 -0.53 -2.23 -23.28
CA ASP A 329 -1.52 -1.63 -24.16
C ASP A 329 -2.94 -1.73 -23.59
N GLU A 330 -3.87 -0.96 -24.17
CA GLU A 330 -5.29 -0.94 -23.79
C GLU A 330 -5.91 -2.35 -23.79
N LYS A 331 -5.54 -3.20 -24.77
CA LYS A 331 -6.09 -4.55 -24.90
C LYS A 331 -5.69 -5.46 -23.75
N ARG A 332 -4.43 -5.37 -23.30
CA ARG A 332 -3.95 -6.13 -22.15
C ARG A 332 -4.61 -5.64 -20.86
N PHE A 333 -4.76 -4.32 -20.71
CA PHE A 333 -5.43 -3.74 -19.55
C PHE A 333 -6.90 -4.15 -19.46
N ASP A 334 -7.64 -4.08 -20.56
CA ASP A 334 -9.04 -4.50 -20.63
C ASP A 334 -9.21 -5.99 -20.30
N ALA A 335 -8.32 -6.83 -20.83
CA ALA A 335 -8.32 -8.27 -20.54
C ALA A 335 -8.00 -8.54 -19.06
N PHE A 336 -7.09 -7.77 -18.47
CA PHE A 336 -6.75 -7.84 -17.04
C PHE A 336 -7.94 -7.47 -16.16
N LEU A 337 -8.57 -6.33 -16.40
CA LEU A 337 -9.76 -5.91 -15.66
C LEU A 337 -10.89 -6.94 -15.78
N LYS A 338 -11.19 -7.38 -17.01
CA LYS A 338 -12.23 -8.39 -17.26
C LYS A 338 -11.95 -9.68 -16.50
N LYS A 339 -10.72 -10.19 -16.56
CA LYS A 339 -10.39 -11.46 -15.91
C LYS A 339 -10.43 -11.37 -14.39
N GLY A 340 -10.07 -10.23 -13.81
CA GLY A 340 -10.22 -9.97 -12.37
C GLY A 340 -11.69 -9.81 -11.93
N CYS A 341 -12.60 -9.38 -12.81
CA CYS A 341 -14.05 -9.44 -12.55
C CYS A 341 -14.60 -10.88 -12.53
N ASP A 342 -14.11 -11.73 -13.43
CA ASP A 342 -14.68 -13.07 -13.65
C ASP A 342 -14.25 -14.11 -12.61
N SER A 343 -13.21 -13.84 -11.80
CA SER A 343 -12.59 -14.85 -10.93
C SER A 343 -12.36 -14.27 -9.54
N ILE A 344 -12.89 -14.95 -8.51
CA ILE A 344 -12.38 -14.74 -7.14
C ILE A 344 -10.95 -15.23 -7.17
N VAL A 345 -10.01 -14.31 -7.01
CA VAL A 345 -8.60 -14.62 -7.01
C VAL A 345 -8.27 -15.23 -5.66
N VAL A 346 -8.22 -16.56 -5.58
CA VAL A 346 -7.75 -17.29 -4.40
C VAL A 346 -6.23 -17.27 -4.34
#